data_AF-A0A7X4BK70-F1
#
_entry.id   AF-A0A7X4BK70-F1
#
_cell.length_a   1.000
_cell.length_b   1.000
_cell.length_c   1.000
_cell.angle_alpha   90.00
_cell.angle_beta   90.00
_cell.angle_gamma   90.00
#
_symmetry.space_group_name_H-M   'P 1'
#
loop_
_entity.id
_entity.type
_entity.pdbx_description
1 polymer ?
#
loop_
_entity_poly.entity_id
_entity_poly.type
_entity_poly.pdbx_seq_one_letter_code
_entity_poly.pdbx_strand_id
1 'polypeptide(L)'
;MHHGITAVVLGCLMVTGCATPSGPLAVLPMTSPAAAQQNLEGIQQYQAGKWQEAKSRFESAIQAAPDLPEAHFNLALTLHKLGDHREATIHFKRASELAPENKEIAGSSVYRNHLGLSSTLEKHLSGGYRY
;
A
#
# COMPACT_ATOMS: atom_id res chain seq x y z
N MET A 1 38.22 30.94 -31.14
CA MET A 1 36.83 30.48 -31.31
C MET A 1 36.23 30.43 -29.90
N HIS A 2 35.89 31.59 -29.35
CA HIS A 2 34.53 32.09 -29.09
C HIS A 2 33.74 31.25 -28.04
N HIS A 3 33.53 31.90 -26.88
CA HIS A 3 32.50 31.84 -25.84
C HIS A 3 31.57 30.60 -25.78
N GLY A 4 31.32 29.98 -24.63
CA GLY A 4 30.68 30.60 -23.45
C GLY A 4 29.16 30.44 -23.58
N ILE A 5 28.58 29.47 -22.87
CA ILE A 5 27.12 29.26 -22.70
C ILE A 5 26.95 28.79 -21.25
N THR A 6 26.78 29.66 -20.25
CA THR A 6 25.55 30.32 -19.79
C THR A 6 24.35 29.37 -19.56
N ALA A 7 24.09 29.10 -18.29
CA ALA A 7 22.79 29.01 -17.63
C ALA A 7 21.62 28.29 -18.34
N VAL A 8 21.19 27.16 -17.77
CA VAL A 8 19.76 26.88 -17.61
C VAL A 8 19.47 26.78 -16.12
N VAL A 9 18.91 27.87 -15.60
CA VAL A 9 18.15 27.87 -14.35
C VAL A 9 16.82 27.18 -14.65
N LEU A 10 16.55 26.08 -13.95
CA LEU A 10 15.20 25.58 -13.72
C LEU A 10 15.25 25.01 -12.28
N GLY A 11 14.75 25.68 -11.25
CA GLY A 11 13.51 26.44 -11.18
C GLY A 11 12.41 25.50 -10.70
N CYS A 12 11.82 25.85 -9.55
CA CYS A 12 10.68 25.24 -8.87
C CYS A 12 11.02 23.96 -8.06
N LEU A 13 11.04 23.99 -6.72
CA LEU A 13 9.86 23.89 -5.84
C LEU A 13 8.82 22.94 -6.44
N MET A 14 8.35 21.95 -5.66
CA MET A 14 6.94 21.60 -5.47
C MET A 14 6.85 20.21 -4.81
N VAL A 15 6.18 20.22 -3.65
CA VAL A 15 5.44 19.08 -3.07
C VAL A 15 6.30 17.96 -2.47
N THR A 16 6.70 18.13 -1.21
CA THR A 16 6.70 17.01 -0.25
C THR A 16 5.25 16.66 0.05
N GLY A 17 4.54 16.20 -0.98
CA GLY A 17 3.28 15.51 -0.81
C GLY A 17 3.64 14.19 -0.18
N CYS A 18 3.30 13.99 1.10
CA CYS A 18 3.05 12.64 1.57
C CYS A 18 1.84 12.12 0.78
N ALA A 19 2.09 11.72 -0.47
CA ALA A 19 1.20 10.83 -1.18
C ALA A 19 1.32 9.51 -0.41
N THR A 20 0.43 9.33 0.58
CA THR A 20 0.22 8.02 1.17
C THR A 20 -0.09 7.08 0.01
N PRO A 21 0.78 6.10 -0.31
CA PRO A 21 0.49 5.18 -1.38
C PRO A 21 -0.78 4.42 -0.97
N SER A 22 -1.90 4.75 -1.60
CA SER A 22 -3.18 4.06 -1.41
C SER A 22 -3.22 2.74 -2.20
N GLY A 23 -2.05 2.21 -2.52
CA GLY A 23 -1.82 1.12 -3.46
C GLY A 23 -1.02 -0.01 -2.82
N PRO A 24 -0.81 -1.10 -3.57
CA PRO A 24 -0.18 -2.29 -3.05
C PRO A 24 1.32 -2.08 -2.77
N LEU A 25 1.82 -2.72 -1.71
CA LEU A 25 3.18 -2.61 -1.19
C LEU A 25 4.13 -3.60 -1.85
N ALA A 26 5.30 -3.12 -2.25
CA ALA A 26 6.36 -3.98 -2.78
C ALA A 26 7.14 -4.65 -1.65
N VAL A 27 7.63 -5.86 -1.90
CA VAL A 27 8.42 -6.65 -0.96
C VAL A 27 9.90 -6.36 -1.17
N LEU A 28 10.67 -6.23 -0.08
CA LEU A 28 12.12 -6.10 -0.16
C LEU A 28 12.79 -7.44 -0.52
N PRO A 29 13.89 -7.45 -1.30
CA PRO A 29 14.46 -8.66 -1.92
C PRO A 29 15.10 -9.68 -0.95
N MET A 30 15.03 -9.45 0.36
CA MET A 30 15.56 -10.38 1.37
C MET A 30 14.58 -11.50 1.75
N THR A 31 13.33 -11.37 1.31
CA THR A 31 12.26 -12.35 1.49
C THR A 31 12.16 -13.23 0.25
N SER A 32 11.81 -14.52 0.42
CA SER A 32 11.79 -15.57 -0.62
C SER A 32 11.60 -15.02 -2.06
N PRO A 33 12.56 -15.22 -2.98
CA PRO A 33 12.52 -14.57 -4.31
C PRO A 33 11.26 -14.93 -5.10
N ALA A 34 10.74 -16.14 -4.92
CA ALA A 34 9.47 -16.56 -5.51
C ALA A 34 8.27 -15.74 -4.98
N ALA A 35 8.21 -15.48 -3.67
CA ALA A 35 7.14 -14.68 -3.07
C ALA A 35 7.21 -13.22 -3.54
N ALA A 36 8.43 -12.66 -3.58
CA ALA A 36 8.66 -11.30 -4.09
C ALA A 36 8.24 -11.16 -5.56
N GLN A 37 8.59 -12.12 -6.42
CA GLN A 37 8.18 -12.12 -7.82
C GLN A 37 6.65 -12.20 -7.96
N GLN A 38 6.00 -13.12 -7.27
CA GLN A 38 4.54 -13.24 -7.31
C GLN A 38 3.84 -11.98 -6.80
N ASN A 39 4.37 -11.34 -5.74
CA ASN A 39 3.82 -10.08 -5.25
C ASN A 39 3.98 -8.95 -6.27
N LEU A 40 5.13 -8.84 -6.94
CA LEU A 40 5.35 -7.85 -8.01
C LEU A 40 4.42 -8.07 -9.20
N GLU A 41 4.23 -9.31 -9.63
CA GLU A 41 3.26 -9.66 -10.68
C GLU A 41 1.83 -9.29 -10.26
N GLY A 42 1.45 -9.58 -9.01
CA GLY A 42 0.15 -9.20 -8.45
C GLY A 42 -0.07 -7.69 -8.44
N ILE A 43 0.95 -6.91 -8.08
CA ILE A 43 0.92 -5.44 -8.15
C ILE A 43 0.63 -4.97 -9.58
N GLN A 44 1.29 -5.56 -10.58
CA GLN A 44 1.07 -5.19 -11.99
C GLN A 44 -0.36 -5.49 -12.43
N GLN A 45 -0.91 -6.66 -12.07
CA GLN A 45 -2.29 -7.01 -12.40
C GLN A 45 -3.29 -6.10 -11.68
N TYR A 46 -3.02 -5.75 -10.42
CA TYR A 46 -3.83 -4.80 -9.66
C TYR A 46 -3.85 -3.43 -10.34
N GLN A 47 -2.69 -2.91 -10.76
CA GLN A 47 -2.61 -1.64 -11.48
C GLN A 47 -3.32 -1.70 -12.85
N ALA A 48 -3.32 -2.87 -13.50
CA ALA A 48 -4.06 -3.12 -14.73
C ALA A 48 -5.58 -3.29 -14.53
N GLY A 49 -6.09 -3.23 -13.30
CA GLY A 49 -7.50 -3.45 -12.97
C GLY A 49 -7.96 -4.92 -13.06
N LYS A 50 -7.01 -5.85 -13.22
CA LYS A 50 -7.25 -7.28 -13.32
C LYS A 50 -7.25 -7.91 -11.93
N TRP A 51 -8.31 -7.63 -11.18
CA TRP A 51 -8.37 -7.93 -9.76
C TRP A 51 -8.32 -9.44 -9.46
N GLN A 52 -8.86 -10.30 -10.34
CA GLN A 52 -8.82 -11.75 -10.10
C GLN A 52 -7.44 -12.35 -10.36
N GLU A 53 -6.75 -11.88 -11.38
CA GLU A 53 -5.37 -12.25 -11.64
C GLU A 53 -4.45 -11.72 -10.53
N ALA A 54 -4.69 -10.50 -10.06
CA ALA A 54 -3.98 -9.94 -8.90
C ALA A 54 -4.17 -10.82 -7.65
N LYS A 55 -5.41 -11.24 -7.37
CA LYS A 55 -5.73 -12.13 -6.26
C LYS A 55 -4.91 -13.42 -6.33
N SER A 56 -4.95 -14.09 -7.48
CA SER A 56 -4.22 -15.35 -7.69
C SER A 56 -2.71 -15.21 -7.47
N ARG A 57 -2.13 -14.08 -7.90
CA ARG A 57 -0.70 -13.78 -7.69
C ARG A 57 -0.37 -13.52 -6.22
N PHE A 58 -1.19 -12.76 -5.51
CA PHE A 58 -0.98 -12.52 -4.07
C PHE A 58 -1.18 -13.79 -3.25
N GLU A 59 -2.15 -14.65 -3.58
CA GLU A 59 -2.31 -15.97 -2.97
C GLU A 59 -1.08 -16.86 -3.21
N SER A 60 -0.48 -16.80 -4.40
CA SER A 60 0.77 -17.51 -4.71
C SER A 60 1.96 -16.95 -3.91
N ALA A 61 2.01 -15.63 -3.70
CA ALA A 61 3.01 -15.01 -2.85
C ALA A 61 2.89 -15.46 -1.38
N ILE A 62 1.66 -15.55 -0.86
CA ILE A 62 1.38 -16.05 0.50
C ILE A 62 1.73 -17.55 0.62
N GLN A 63 1.46 -18.36 -0.41
CA GLN A 63 1.87 -19.78 -0.40
C GLN A 63 3.39 -19.93 -0.32
N ALA A 64 4.15 -19.07 -0.99
CA ALA A 64 5.60 -19.08 -0.96
C ALA A 64 6.18 -18.46 0.34
N ALA A 65 5.48 -17.50 0.93
CA ALA A 65 5.85 -16.84 2.19
C ALA A 65 4.58 -16.49 2.98
N PRO A 66 4.11 -17.37 3.87
CA PRO A 66 2.84 -17.18 4.60
C PRO A 66 2.89 -16.07 5.65
N ASP A 67 4.09 -15.67 6.07
CA ASP A 67 4.32 -14.59 7.03
C ASP A 67 4.74 -13.29 6.35
N LEU A 68 4.34 -13.10 5.09
CA LEU A 68 4.64 -11.90 4.30
C LEU A 68 3.54 -10.84 4.48
N PRO A 69 3.76 -9.78 5.27
CA PRO A 69 2.73 -8.80 5.60
C PRO A 69 2.25 -8.02 4.36
N GLU A 70 3.14 -7.71 3.41
CA GLU A 70 2.80 -6.98 2.18
C GLU A 70 1.86 -7.79 1.29
N ALA A 71 2.08 -9.11 1.15
CA ALA A 71 1.23 -9.95 0.33
C ALA A 71 -0.18 -10.09 0.94
N HIS A 72 -0.29 -10.21 2.26
CA HIS A 72 -1.58 -10.15 2.95
C HIS A 72 -2.28 -8.81 2.78
N PHE A 73 -1.56 -7.69 2.92
CA PHE A 73 -2.13 -6.36 2.72
C PHE A 73 -2.61 -6.16 1.27
N ASN A 74 -1.83 -6.62 0.29
CA ASN A 74 -2.16 -6.49 -1.12
C ASN A 74 -3.33 -7.37 -1.55
N LEU A 75 -3.39 -8.60 -1.01
CA LEU A 75 -4.55 -9.46 -1.19
C LEU A 75 -5.80 -8.80 -0.59
N ALA A 76 -5.71 -8.20 0.60
CA ALA A 76 -6.81 -7.51 1.24
C ALA A 76 -7.31 -6.30 0.41
N LEU A 77 -6.41 -5.49 -0.14
CA LEU A 77 -6.78 -4.41 -1.07
C LEU A 77 -7.49 -4.95 -2.32
N THR A 78 -7.01 -6.06 -2.86
CA THR A 78 -7.60 -6.70 -4.05
C THR A 78 -8.99 -7.25 -3.76
N LEU A 79 -9.16 -7.94 -2.63
CA LEU A 79 -10.46 -8.43 -2.18
C LEU A 79 -11.45 -7.28 -1.91
N HIS A 80 -10.97 -6.16 -1.38
CA HIS A 80 -11.78 -4.95 -1.24
C HIS A 80 -12.27 -4.45 -2.61
N LYS A 81 -11.41 -4.47 -3.66
CA LYS A 81 -11.83 -4.11 -5.04
C LYS A 81 -12.82 -5.09 -5.64
N LEU A 82 -12.76 -6.36 -5.25
CA LEU A 82 -13.68 -7.42 -5.66
C LEU A 82 -15.01 -7.40 -4.90
N GLY A 83 -15.11 -6.64 -3.79
CA GLY A 83 -16.28 -6.60 -2.92
C GLY A 83 -16.30 -7.65 -1.81
N ASP A 84 -15.25 -8.47 -1.72
CA ASP A 84 -15.08 -9.53 -0.71
C ASP A 84 -14.61 -8.95 0.63
N HIS A 85 -15.41 -8.06 1.21
CA HIS A 85 -14.99 -7.25 2.34
C HIS A 85 -14.67 -8.06 3.61
N ARG A 86 -15.34 -9.19 3.81
CA ARG A 86 -15.10 -10.08 4.96
C ARG A 86 -13.69 -10.69 4.92
N GLU A 87 -13.32 -11.27 3.78
CA GLU A 87 -11.98 -11.85 3.57
C GLU A 87 -10.91 -10.76 3.59
N ALA A 88 -11.19 -9.59 3.01
CA ALA A 88 -10.28 -8.45 3.08
C ALA A 88 -9.94 -8.08 4.53
N THR A 89 -10.94 -8.03 5.42
CA THR A 89 -10.71 -7.73 6.86
C THR A 89 -9.80 -8.77 7.52
N ILE A 90 -9.94 -10.06 7.19
CA ILE A 90 -9.10 -11.13 7.76
C ILE A 90 -7.64 -10.92 7.36
N HIS A 91 -7.37 -10.68 6.07
CA HIS A 91 -6.02 -10.46 5.59
C HIS A 91 -5.42 -9.13 6.05
N PHE A 92 -6.23 -8.08 6.20
CA PHE A 92 -5.80 -6.83 6.82
C PHE A 92 -5.35 -7.02 8.27
N LYS A 93 -6.08 -7.81 9.06
CA LYS A 93 -5.65 -8.15 10.42
C LYS A 93 -4.34 -8.92 10.42
N ARG A 94 -4.22 -9.95 9.57
CA ARG A 94 -3.00 -10.75 9.48
C ARG A 94 -1.79 -9.90 9.10
N ALA A 95 -1.93 -8.98 8.16
CA ALA A 95 -0.86 -8.05 7.78
C ALA A 95 -0.40 -7.18 8.97
N SER A 96 -1.33 -6.69 9.79
CA SER A 96 -1.01 -5.91 10.99
C SER A 96 -0.43 -6.75 12.13
N GLU A 97 -0.80 -8.03 12.24
CA GLU A 97 -0.21 -8.95 13.23
C GLU A 97 1.25 -9.30 12.87
N LEU A 98 1.52 -9.47 11.58
CA LEU A 98 2.85 -9.78 11.06
C LEU A 98 3.80 -8.59 11.10
N ALA A 99 3.29 -7.37 10.89
CA ALA A 99 4.08 -6.15 10.91
C ALA A 99 3.36 -5.00 11.64
N PRO A 100 3.24 -5.07 12.98
CA PRO A 100 2.51 -4.08 13.77
C PRO A 100 3.14 -2.67 13.73
N GLU A 101 4.45 -2.59 13.46
CA GLU A 101 5.19 -1.33 13.36
C GLU A 101 5.22 -0.76 11.94
N ASN A 102 4.65 -1.46 10.96
CA ASN A 102 4.61 -1.00 9.57
C ASN A 102 3.60 0.13 9.41
N LYS A 103 4.13 1.35 9.34
CA LYS A 103 3.36 2.60 9.23
C LYS A 103 2.53 2.68 7.95
N GLU A 104 2.94 2.01 6.87
CA GLU A 104 2.18 2.01 5.61
C GLU A 104 0.90 1.20 5.76
N ILE A 105 0.99 0.00 6.37
CA ILE A 105 -0.17 -0.85 6.66
C ILE A 105 -1.09 -0.13 7.65
N ALA A 106 -0.55 0.36 8.77
CA ALA A 106 -1.33 1.04 9.80
C ALA A 106 -1.94 2.38 9.35
N GLY A 107 -1.29 3.06 8.40
CA GLY A 107 -1.70 4.34 7.83
C GLY A 107 -2.71 4.23 6.69
N SER A 108 -2.88 3.04 6.10
CA SER A 108 -3.84 2.83 5.00
C SER A 108 -5.27 3.11 5.46
N SER A 109 -5.93 4.06 4.80
CA SER A 109 -7.33 4.42 5.08
C SER A 109 -8.28 3.25 4.85
N VAL A 110 -8.03 2.44 3.82
CA VAL A 110 -8.83 1.24 3.50
C VAL A 110 -8.75 0.22 4.64
N TYR A 111 -7.53 -0.05 5.14
CA TYR A 111 -7.30 -0.91 6.30
C TYR A 111 -8.06 -0.40 7.52
N ARG A 112 -7.91 0.89 7.86
CA ARG A 112 -8.57 1.49 9.03
C ARG A 112 -10.09 1.44 8.93
N ASN A 113 -10.65 1.62 7.74
CA ASN A 113 -12.09 1.49 7.49
C ASN A 113 -12.58 0.06 7.73
N HIS A 114 -11.85 -0.94 7.24
CA HIS A 114 -12.18 -2.36 7.44
C HIS A 114 -12.13 -2.80 8.91
N LEU A 115 -11.34 -2.13 9.74
CA LEU A 115 -11.23 -2.40 11.16
C LEU A 115 -12.07 -1.47 12.05
N GLY A 116 -12.81 -0.52 11.47
CA GLY A 116 -13.56 0.48 12.25
C GLY A 116 -12.68 1.46 13.03
N LEU A 117 -11.39 1.60 12.65
CA LEU A 117 -10.41 2.49 13.28
C LEU A 117 -10.48 3.93 12.75
N SER A 118 -11.43 4.23 11.85
CA SER A 118 -11.59 5.55 11.23
C SER A 118 -12.22 6.58 12.18
N SER A 119 -13.06 6.17 13.13
CA SER A 119 -13.81 7.10 13.99
C SER A 119 -13.00 7.77 15.10
N THR A 120 -11.82 7.24 15.44
CA THR A 120 -11.07 7.72 16.62
C THR A 120 -10.14 8.89 16.32
N LEU A 121 -9.63 9.02 15.08
CA LEU A 121 -8.68 10.09 14.75
C LEU A 121 -9.35 11.42 14.38
N GLU A 122 -10.57 11.42 13.82
CA GLU A 122 -11.24 12.64 13.37
C GLU A 122 -11.94 13.42 14.50
N LYS A 123 -12.24 12.77 15.63
CA LYS A 123 -12.87 13.43 16.78
C LYS A 123 -11.92 14.33 17.58
N HIS A 124 -10.60 14.16 17.48
CA HIS A 124 -9.64 14.99 18.21
C HIS A 124 -9.06 16.16 17.38
N LEU A 125 -9.12 16.09 16.05
CA LEU A 125 -8.61 17.16 15.18
C LEU A 125 -9.66 18.20 14.76
N SER A 126 -10.94 17.95 15.05
CA SER A 126 -12.04 18.92 14.86
C SER A 126 -12.27 19.84 16.08
N GLY A 127 -11.41 19.76 17.10
CA GLY A 127 -11.46 20.63 18.29
C GLY A 127 -10.71 21.96 18.18
N GLY A 128 -10.04 22.24 17.06
CA GLY A 128 -9.31 23.48 16.84
C GLY A 128 -9.92 24.30 15.72
N TYR A 129 -10.96 25.07 16.01
CA TYR A 129 -11.29 26.38 15.42
C TYR A 129 -12.68 26.79 15.91
N ARG A 130 -12.73 27.58 16.99
CA ARG A 130 -13.84 28.49 17.29
C ARG A 130 -13.37 29.57 18.26
N TYR A 131 -13.09 30.74 17.65
CA TYR A 131 -12.90 32.11 18.15
C TYR A 131 -11.91 32.36 19.28
#